data_AF-A0A3C0AX10-F1
#
_entry.id   AF-A0A3C0AX10-F1
#
_cell.length_a   1.000
_cell.length_b   1.000
_cell.length_c   1.000
_cell.angle_alpha   90.00
_cell.angle_beta   90.00
_cell.angle_gamma   90.00
#
_symmetry.space_group_name_H-M   'P 1'
#
loop_
_entity.id
_entity.type
_entity.pdbx_description
1 polymer ?
#
loop_
_entity_poly.entity_id
_entity_poly.type
_entity_poly.pdbx_seq_one_letter_code
_entity_poly.pdbx_strand_id
1 'polypeptide(L)'
;SIVVNIGMWFERFVIIVTSLHRDYLPSSWTMFSPTFVDIGIFIGTIGFFFVLFLLYARTFPVIAQAEVKTILKGTGDNFIKARAAKKDSHHE
;
A
#
# COMPACT_ATOMS: atom_id res chain seq x y z
N SER A 1 -3.84 -0.61 9.71
CA SER A 1 -3.66 -0.83 8.27
C SER A 1 -4.37 -2.07 7.74
N ILE A 2 -4.18 -3.26 8.34
CA ILE A 2 -4.78 -4.52 7.85
C ILE A 2 -6.32 -4.49 7.86
N VAL A 3 -6.93 -4.12 8.99
CA VAL A 3 -8.41 -4.05 9.13
C VAL A 3 -9.02 -3.05 8.13
N VAL A 4 -8.33 -1.93 7.89
CA VAL A 4 -8.78 -0.91 6.93
C VAL A 4 -8.80 -1.49 5.51
N ASN A 5 -7.74 -2.18 5.08
CA ASN A 5 -7.70 -2.79 3.75
C ASN A 5 -8.80 -3.85 3.55
N ILE A 6 -9.08 -4.65 4.58
CA ILE A 6 -10.18 -5.61 4.56
C ILE A 6 -11.53 -4.88 4.47
N GLY A 7 -11.74 -3.82 5.25
CA GLY A 7 -12.95 -3.02 5.22
C GLY A 7 -13.21 -2.36 3.86
N MET A 8 -12.18 -1.79 3.23
CA MET A 8 -12.28 -1.20 1.89
C MET A 8 -12.60 -2.24 0.82
N TRP A 9 -12.08 -3.46 0.95
CA TRP A 9 -12.43 -4.55 0.04
C TRP A 9 -13.90 -4.97 0.19
N PHE A 10 -14.38 -5.09 1.44
CA PHE A 10 -15.79 -5.37 1.71
C PHE A 10 -16.72 -4.26 1.21
N GLU A 11 -16.36 -2.99 1.33
CA GLU A 11 -17.11 -1.86 0.75
C GLU A 11 -17.36 -2.11 -0.75
N ARG A 12 -16.32 -2.45 -1.51
CA ARG A 12 -16.43 -2.72 -2.95
C ARG A 12 -17.23 -3.98 -3.25
N PHE A 13 -17.01 -5.04 -2.48
CA PHE A 13 -17.79 -6.28 -2.61
C PHE A 13 -19.30 -6.02 -2.40
N VAL A 14 -19.66 -5.27 -1.36
CA VAL A 14 -21.05 -4.92 -1.05
C VAL A 14 -21.66 -4.07 -2.16
N ILE A 15 -21.00 -2.99 -2.60
CA ILE A 15 -21.52 -2.11 -3.66
C ILE A 15 -21.84 -2.90 -4.93
N ILE A 16 -20.94 -3.79 -5.36
CA ILE A 16 -21.10 -4.55 -6.62
C ILE A 16 -22.16 -5.65 -6.46
N VAL A 17 -22.06 -6.48 -5.42
CA VAL A 17 -22.96 -7.63 -5.27
C VAL A 17 -24.39 -7.17 -4.98
N THR A 18 -24.58 -6.21 -4.07
CA THR A 18 -25.93 -5.76 -3.70
C THR A 18 -26.64 -4.98 -4.80
N SER A 19 -25.92 -4.25 -5.64
CA SER A 19 -26.51 -3.54 -6.78
C SER A 19 -26.97 -4.45 -7.92
N LEU A 20 -26.30 -5.60 -8.11
CA LEU A 20 -26.61 -6.53 -9.20
C LEU A 20 -27.62 -7.62 -8.80
N HIS A 21 -27.69 -8.00 -7.51
CA HIS A 21 -28.60 -9.07 -7.07
C HIS A 21 -30.09 -8.67 -7.11
N ARG A 22 -30.38 -7.36 -7.09
CA ARG A 22 -31.73 -6.77 -7.15
C ARG A 22 -31.80 -5.72 -8.26
N ASP A 23 -31.94 -6.18 -9.49
CA ASP A 23 -32.20 -5.30 -10.62
C ASP A 23 -33.70 -4.96 -10.78
N TYR A 24 -34.01 -4.14 -11.79
CA TYR A 24 -35.34 -3.63 -12.11
C TYR A 24 -36.40 -4.71 -12.40
N LEU A 25 -36.01 -5.93 -12.79
CA LEU A 25 -36.89 -7.05 -13.10
C LEU A 25 -36.84 -8.10 -11.97
N PRO A 26 -37.93 -8.32 -11.23
CA PRO A 26 -37.97 -9.30 -10.14
C PRO A 26 -37.63 -10.74 -10.56
N SER A 27 -37.80 -11.08 -11.85
CA SER A 27 -37.44 -12.39 -12.41
C SER A 27 -35.93 -12.62 -12.53
N SER A 28 -35.12 -11.55 -12.54
CA SER A 28 -33.66 -11.60 -12.69
C SER A 28 -32.92 -11.64 -11.35
N TRP A 29 -33.65 -11.66 -10.23
CA TRP A 29 -33.05 -11.71 -8.90
C TRP A 29 -32.33 -13.04 -8.71
N THR A 30 -31.01 -12.95 -8.54
CA THR A 30 -30.15 -14.09 -8.30
C THR A 30 -29.23 -13.82 -7.12
N MET A 31 -28.73 -14.88 -6.49
CA MET A 31 -27.79 -14.80 -5.37
C MET A 31 -26.39 -15.13 -5.89
N PHE A 32 -25.41 -14.30 -5.55
CA PHE A 32 -24.01 -14.58 -5.84
C PHE A 32 -23.39 -15.45 -4.74
N SER A 33 -22.85 -16.61 -5.11
CA SER A 33 -22.07 -17.46 -4.22
C SER A 33 -20.68 -17.68 -4.86
N PRO A 34 -19.60 -17.19 -4.24
CA PRO A 34 -18.26 -17.37 -4.78
C PRO A 34 -17.87 -18.84 -4.75
N THR A 35 -17.26 -19.30 -5.83
CA THR A 35 -16.70 -20.65 -5.94
C THR A 35 -15.28 -20.70 -5.41
N PHE A 36 -14.74 -21.90 -5.21
CA PHE A 36 -13.35 -22.07 -4.79
C PHE A 36 -12.36 -21.45 -5.80
N VAL A 37 -12.75 -21.39 -7.08
CA VAL A 37 -11.92 -20.80 -8.14
C VAL A 37 -11.81 -19.29 -7.98
N ASP A 38 -12.89 -18.62 -7.59
CA ASP A 38 -12.90 -17.16 -7.37
C ASP A 38 -11.96 -16.76 -6.22
N ILE A 39 -12.01 -17.53 -5.13
CA ILE A 39 -11.13 -17.35 -3.96
C ILE A 39 -9.68 -17.70 -4.34
N GLY A 40 -9.49 -18.77 -5.13
CA GLY A 40 -8.18 -19.20 -5.62
C GLY A 40 -7.49 -18.14 -6.48
N ILE A 41 -8.23 -17.49 -7.38
CA ILE A 41 -7.72 -16.39 -8.21
C ILE A 41 -7.40 -15.17 -7.33
N PHE A 42 -8.25 -14.85 -6.36
CA PHE A 42 -7.99 -13.74 -5.44
C PHE A 42 -6.70 -13.95 -4.64
N ILE A 43 -6.51 -15.12 -4.03
CA ILE A 43 -5.27 -15.46 -3.32
C ILE A 43 -4.08 -15.53 -4.29
N GLY A 44 -4.29 -16.06 -5.50
CA GLY A 44 -3.27 -16.14 -6.54
C GLY A 44 -2.73 -14.77 -6.96
N THR A 45 -3.59 -13.76 -7.10
CA THR A 45 -3.17 -12.39 -7.43
C THR A 45 -2.39 -11.73 -6.29
N ILE A 46 -2.74 -11.99 -5.03
CA ILE A 46 -1.96 -11.56 -3.86
C ILE A 46 -0.58 -12.22 -3.87
N GLY A 47 -0.51 -13.54 -4.11
CA GLY A 47 0.75 -14.27 -4.22
C GLY A 47 1.62 -13.74 -5.35
N PHE A 48 1.03 -13.51 -6.52
CA PHE A 48 1.73 -12.96 -7.69
C PHE A 48 2.26 -11.55 -7.43
N PHE A 49 1.47 -10.69 -6.77
CA PHE A 49 1.92 -9.38 -6.33
C PHE A 49 3.18 -9.49 -5.44
N PHE A 50 3.17 -10.38 -4.44
CA PHE A 50 4.33 -10.57 -3.57
C PHE A 50 5.53 -11.14 -4.32
N VAL A 51 5.34 -12.06 -5.27
CA VAL A 51 6.45 -12.58 -6.10
C VAL A 51 7.12 -11.45 -6.86
N LEU A 52 6.35 -10.60 -7.55
CA LEU A 52 6.90 -9.46 -8.28
C LEU A 52 7.53 -8.43 -7.35
N PHE A 53 6.90 -8.13 -6.22
CA PHE A 53 7.42 -7.19 -5.24
C PHE A 53 8.75 -7.66 -4.62
N LEU A 54 8.85 -8.95 -4.26
CA LEU A 54 10.07 -9.54 -3.71
C LEU A 54 11.18 -9.58 -4.76
N LEU A 55 10.85 -9.91 -6.01
CA LEU A 55 11.81 -9.86 -7.11
C LEU A 55 12.33 -8.43 -7.30
N TYR A 56 11.43 -7.44 -7.32
CA TYR A 56 11.80 -6.02 -7.39
C TYR A 56 12.70 -5.60 -6.24
N ALA A 57 12.33 -5.93 -5.00
CA ALA A 57 13.11 -5.58 -3.81
C ALA A 57 14.51 -6.23 -3.79
N ARG A 58 14.66 -7.37 -4.47
CA ARG A 58 15.94 -8.08 -4.60
C ARG A 58 16.82 -7.50 -5.70
N THR A 59 16.25 -7.10 -6.84
CA THR A 59 17.01 -6.75 -8.04
C THR A 59 17.22 -5.24 -8.22
N PHE A 60 16.34 -4.40 -7.69
CA PHE A 60 16.39 -2.94 -7.85
C PHE A 60 16.70 -2.22 -6.52
N PRO A 61 17.34 -1.04 -6.57
CA PRO A 61 17.53 -0.21 -5.39
C PRO A 61 16.19 0.32 -4.88
N VAL A 62 15.77 -0.14 -3.70
CA VAL A 62 14.47 0.21 -3.08
C VAL A 62 14.36 1.71 -2.73
N ILE A 63 15.50 2.39 -2.55
CA ILE A 63 15.57 3.78 -2.11
C ILE A 63 16.20 4.63 -3.21
N ALA A 64 15.51 5.71 -3.60
CA ALA A 64 15.98 6.69 -4.57
C ALA A 64 17.19 7.48 -4.04
N GLN A 65 18.39 7.13 -4.50
CA GLN A 65 19.64 7.72 -4.01
C GLN A 65 19.81 9.20 -4.37
N ALA A 66 19.26 9.65 -5.50
CA ALA A 66 19.31 11.05 -5.91
C ALA A 66 18.59 11.96 -4.90
N GLU A 67 17.38 11.57 -4.50
CA GLU A 67 16.56 12.29 -3.53
C GLU A 67 17.16 12.24 -2.12
N VAL A 68 17.66 11.07 -1.68
CA VAL A 68 18.25 10.94 -0.34
C VAL A 68 19.47 11.85 -0.18
N LYS A 69 20.28 12.02 -1.23
CA LYS A 69 21.49 12.87 -1.17
C LYS A 69 21.15 14.36 -1.04
N THR A 70 20.04 14.85 -1.60
CA THR A 70 19.66 16.26 -1.50
C THR A 70 19.19 16.63 -0.09
N ILE A 71 18.42 15.73 0.56
CA ILE A 71 17.88 15.96 1.90
C ILE A 71 18.92 15.78 3.02
N LEU A 72 19.94 14.94 2.81
CA LEU A 72 20.88 14.54 3.87
C LEU A 72 21.65 15.73 4.47
N LYS A 73 22.03 16.72 3.66
CA LYS A 73 22.75 17.91 4.13
C LYS A 73 21.84 18.88 4.91
N GLY A 74 20.54 18.85 4.64
CA GLY A 74 19.55 19.68 5.33
C GLY A 74 19.21 19.11 6.70
N THR A 75 18.77 17.85 6.72
CA THR A 75 18.08 17.23 7.87
C THR A 75 18.89 16.12 8.53
N GLY A 76 20.09 15.80 8.05
CA GLY A 76 20.92 14.77 8.68
C GLY A 76 21.35 15.13 10.10
N ASP A 77 21.10 14.24 11.06
CA ASP A 77 21.41 14.43 12.48
C ASP A 77 22.84 14.93 12.75
N ASN A 78 23.82 14.43 11.99
CA ASN A 78 25.21 14.88 12.10
C ASN A 78 25.38 16.36 11.74
N PHE A 79 24.70 16.82 10.68
CA PHE A 79 24.74 18.23 10.26
C PHE A 79 23.94 19.13 11.22
N ILE A 80 22.86 18.61 11.80
CA ILE A 80 22.07 19.33 12.82
C ILE A 80 22.93 19.52 14.08
N LYS A 81 23.53 18.44 14.60
CA LYS A 81 24.40 18.49 15.79
C LYS A 81 25.61 19.39 15.56
N ALA A 82 26.24 19.33 14.39
CA ALA A 82 27.37 20.20 14.06
C ALA A 82 26.98 21.69 14.00
N ARG A 83 25.80 22.02 13.47
CA ARG A 83 25.28 23.40 13.47
C ARG A 83 24.94 23.89 14.87
N ALA A 84 24.37 23.02 15.71
CA ALA A 84 24.07 23.33 17.11
C ALA A 84 25.36 23.60 17.91
N ALA A 85 26.33 22.69 17.86
CA ALA A 85 27.61 22.86 18.53
C ALA A 85 28.35 24.14 18.10
N LYS A 86 28.31 24.47 16.81
CA LYS A 86 28.91 25.72 16.29
C LYS A 86 28.17 26.98 16.76
N LYS A 87 26.85 26.89 17.00
CA LYS A 87 26.05 27.98 17.55
C LYS A 87 26.40 28.23 19.02
N ASP A 88 26.54 27.16 19.80
CA ASP A 88 26.85 27.24 21.23
C ASP A 88 28.25 27.83 21.46
N SER A 89 29.25 27.44 20.66
CA SER A 89 30.61 28.01 20.72
C SER A 89 30.72 29.49 20.35
N HIS A 90 29.70 30.06 19.72
CA HIS A 90 29.70 31.46 19.27
C HIS A 90 29.00 32.40 20.27
N HIS A 91 28.38 31.82 21.30
CA HIS A 91 27.65 32.53 22.37
C HIS A 91 28.41 32.60 23.70
N GLU A 92 29.58 31.96 23.81
CA GLU A 92 30.61 32.20 24.84
C GLU A 92 31.66 33.19 24.32
#